data_AF-A0A450XB18-F1
#
_entry.id   AF-A0A450XB18-F1
#
_cell.length_a   1.000
_cell.length_b   1.000
_cell.length_c   1.000
_cell.angle_alpha   90.00
_cell.angle_beta   90.00
_cell.angle_gamma   90.00
#
_symmetry.space_group_name_H-M   'P 1'
#
loop_
_entity.id
_entity.type
_entity.pdbx_description
1 polymer ?
#
loop_
_entity_poly.entity_id
_entity_poly.type
_entity_poly.pdbx_seq_one_letter_code
_entity_poly.pdbx_strand_id
1 'polypeptide(L)'
;MDRYVGTFFICWGDKTLNMIVKWSAPPVLIMLYHLLIEGVEFTHCLGFGLHRDDLPSPRAIDVLQRVTPLRGSSSNRVGYVSVAGMRDKELYAQILGIHKSWRVADVELKQPTGEVEVFVERKPGVQQTCPICGDASSGYDKRQRRWRHLDTCQYKTILVADVPRVQCKKHGVVMVKAPWAEPGSRFSVLFEALVINWLKEASTQAVSRQLELGWNAMDGIMRRAVKRGMAR
;
A
#
# COMPACT_ATOMS: atom_id res chain seq x y z
N MET A 1 -12.87 19.69 30.78
CA MET A 1 -12.07 18.74 29.98
C MET A 1 -10.62 19.08 30.24
N ASP A 2 -10.04 18.46 31.25
CA ASP A 2 -8.75 18.84 31.81
C ASP A 2 -7.63 18.37 30.88
N ARG A 3 -6.77 19.29 30.44
CA ARG A 3 -5.56 19.00 29.65
C ARG A 3 -4.38 18.87 30.60
N TYR A 4 -3.73 17.72 30.61
CA TYR A 4 -2.53 17.49 31.43
C TYR A 4 -1.28 17.78 30.59
N VAL A 5 -0.36 18.58 31.16
CA VAL A 5 0.96 18.86 30.57
C VAL A 5 1.99 18.15 31.43
N GLY A 6 2.71 17.20 30.84
CA GLY A 6 3.82 16.51 31.50
C GLY A 6 5.13 16.84 30.77
N THR A 7 6.17 17.12 31.55
CA THR A 7 7.53 17.22 31.02
C THR A 7 8.19 15.87 31.19
N PHE A 8 8.69 15.28 30.10
CA PHE A 8 9.46 14.04 30.16
C PHE A 8 10.94 14.37 29.99
N PHE A 9 11.78 13.72 30.78
CA PHE A 9 13.23 13.81 30.67
C PHE A 9 13.76 12.48 30.14
N ILE A 10 14.48 12.52 29.03
CA ILE A 10 15.26 11.38 28.55
C ILE A 10 16.72 11.78 28.64
N CYS A 11 17.47 11.09 29.51
CA CYS A 11 18.92 11.24 29.62
C CYS A 11 19.58 10.20 28.69
N TRP A 12 20.41 10.67 27.77
CA TRP A 12 21.30 9.82 26.97
C TRP A 12 22.74 10.28 27.19
N GLY A 13 23.48 9.55 28.03
CA GLY A 13 24.80 9.99 28.50
C GLY A 13 24.73 11.36 29.19
N ASP A 14 25.66 12.27 28.88
CA ASP A 14 25.73 13.61 29.49
C ASP A 14 24.76 14.65 28.89
N LYS A 15 23.78 14.22 28.08
CA LYS A 15 22.83 15.13 27.43
C LYS A 15 21.40 14.87 27.89
N THR A 16 20.74 15.93 28.37
CA THR A 16 19.31 15.96 28.69
C THR A 16 18.53 16.61 27.56
N LEU A 17 17.57 15.87 26.99
CA LEU A 17 16.61 16.40 26.02
C LEU A 17 15.26 16.63 26.72
N ASN A 18 14.80 17.88 26.69
CA ASN A 18 13.51 18.28 27.26
C ASN A 18 12.44 18.26 26.18
N MET A 19 11.44 17.39 26.32
CA MET A 19 10.25 17.39 25.48
C MET A 19 9.01 17.65 26.34
N ILE A 20 8.24 18.65 25.94
CA ILE A 20 6.93 18.96 26.52
C ILE A 20 5.87 18.27 25.66
N VAL A 21 5.16 17.31 26.23
CA VAL A 21 4.09 16.58 25.50
C VAL A 21 2.75 16.87 26.17
N LYS A 22 1.77 17.29 25.36
CA LYS A 22 0.40 17.58 25.81
C LYS A 22 -0.47 16.36 25.56
N TRP A 23 -1.18 15.91 26.59
CA TRP A 23 -2.07 14.75 26.51
C TRP A 23 -3.49 15.11 26.95
N SER A 24 -4.47 14.43 26.37
CA SER A 24 -5.89 14.62 26.63
C SER A 24 -6.52 13.52 27.49
N ALA A 25 -5.73 12.57 28.02
CA ALA A 25 -6.19 11.46 28.87
C ALA A 25 -5.43 11.43 30.22
N PRO A 26 -6.08 11.00 31.32
CA PRO A 26 -5.49 11.05 32.65
C PRO A 26 -4.32 10.06 32.84
N PRO A 27 -3.33 10.37 33.70
CA PRO A 27 -2.02 9.68 33.75
C PRO A 27 -2.06 8.21 34.18
N VAL A 28 -3.17 7.75 34.75
CA VAL A 28 -3.27 6.39 35.34
C VAL A 28 -3.31 5.29 34.28
N LEU A 29 -3.70 5.60 33.04
CA LEU A 29 -3.75 4.62 31.95
C LEU A 29 -2.39 4.38 31.25
N ILE A 30 -1.41 5.26 31.41
CA ILE A 30 -0.13 5.16 30.70
C ILE A 30 0.85 4.21 31.42
N MET A 31 0.77 4.07 32.75
CA MET A 31 1.62 3.10 33.47
C MET A 31 1.32 1.64 33.08
N LEU A 32 0.07 1.31 32.72
CA LEU A 32 -0.26 -0.04 32.26
C LEU A 32 0.19 -0.33 30.82
N TYR A 33 0.39 0.69 29.99
CA TYR A 33 0.77 0.50 28.59
C TYR A 33 2.28 0.26 28.40
N HIS A 34 3.11 0.81 29.28
CA HIS A 34 4.57 0.62 29.21
C HIS A 34 5.12 -0.58 30.01
N LEU A 35 4.29 -1.25 30.82
CA LEU A 35 4.70 -2.45 31.58
C LEU A 35 4.53 -3.77 30.83
N LEU A 36 3.94 -3.77 29.62
CA LEU A 36 3.66 -5.00 28.85
C LEU A 36 4.45 -5.13 27.54
N ILE A 37 5.28 -4.14 27.18
CA ILE A 37 6.10 -4.20 25.96
C ILE A 37 7.54 -3.81 26.33
N GLU A 38 8.41 -4.80 26.15
CA GLU A 38 9.89 -4.79 26.24
C GLU A 38 10.49 -5.01 27.63
N GLY A 39 10.99 -6.24 27.84
CA GLY A 39 11.91 -6.62 28.91
C GLY A 39 13.28 -5.97 28.72
N VAL A 40 13.37 -4.67 29.02
CA VAL A 40 14.62 -3.92 29.09
C VAL A 40 14.79 -3.46 30.53
N GLU A 41 15.83 -3.95 31.20
CA GLU A 41 16.23 -3.52 32.54
C GLU A 41 16.61 -2.04 32.52
N PHE A 42 15.68 -1.15 32.88
CA PHE A 42 15.97 0.25 33.18
C PHE A 42 16.30 0.40 34.67
N THR A 43 17.59 0.39 34.98
CA THR A 43 18.08 1.12 36.15
C THR A 43 18.18 2.60 35.74
N HIS A 44 17.32 3.45 36.30
CA HIS A 44 17.59 4.82 36.79
C HIS A 44 16.30 5.65 36.97
N CYS A 45 16.34 6.54 37.96
CA CYS A 45 15.26 7.18 38.69
C CYS A 45 14.20 7.93 37.85
N LEU A 46 12.92 7.59 38.05
CA LEU A 46 11.77 8.41 37.64
C LEU A 46 11.45 9.44 38.74
N GLY A 47 11.65 10.72 38.45
CA GLY A 47 11.16 11.83 39.27
C GLY A 47 9.95 12.49 38.61
N PHE A 48 8.78 12.46 39.28
CA PHE A 48 7.59 13.19 38.86
C PHE A 48 7.46 14.50 39.65
N GLY A 49 7.52 15.64 38.96
CA GLY A 49 7.16 16.94 39.51
C GLY A 49 5.76 17.36 39.04
N LEU A 50 4.76 17.30 39.92
CA LEU A 50 3.44 17.87 39.67
C LEU A 50 3.45 19.33 40.18
N HIS A 51 3.49 20.29 39.26
CA HIS A 51 3.16 21.67 39.57
C HIS A 51 1.69 21.93 39.22
N ARG A 52 0.91 22.32 40.22
CA ARG A 52 -0.41 22.95 40.04
C ARG A 52 -0.22 24.47 40.00
N ASP A 53 -1.08 25.09 39.21
CA ASP A 53 -1.46 26.52 39.19
C ASP A 53 -0.60 27.46 38.33
N ASP A 54 -1.18 27.92 37.20
CA ASP A 54 -1.73 29.28 37.07
C ASP A 54 -2.29 29.51 35.64
N LEU A 55 -3.61 29.66 35.53
CA LEU A 55 -4.31 30.07 34.31
C LEU A 55 -4.30 31.60 34.21
N PRO A 56 -3.86 32.23 33.10
CA PRO A 56 -4.11 33.64 32.89
C PRO A 56 -5.58 33.89 32.51
N SER A 57 -6.10 35.01 33.00
CA SER A 57 -7.49 35.48 32.92
C SER A 57 -8.01 35.68 31.48
N PRO A 58 -9.35 35.74 31.28
CA PRO A 58 -9.98 35.81 29.96
C PRO A 58 -9.88 37.23 29.38
N ARG A 59 -8.73 37.58 28.80
CA ARG A 59 -8.54 38.72 27.89
C ARG A 59 -7.78 38.35 26.61
N ALA A 60 -7.97 37.12 26.13
CA ALA A 60 -7.49 36.68 24.82
C ALA A 60 -8.68 36.43 23.87
N ILE A 61 -9.45 37.48 23.64
CA ILE A 61 -10.30 37.63 22.46
C ILE A 61 -9.68 38.80 21.69
N ASP A 62 -9.47 38.61 20.39
CA ASP A 62 -8.88 39.51 19.40
C ASP A 62 -7.36 39.74 19.40
N VAL A 63 -6.63 38.89 18.67
CA VAL A 63 -5.62 39.33 17.69
C VAL A 63 -5.59 38.36 16.50
N LEU A 64 -6.60 38.47 15.64
CA LEU A 64 -6.43 38.13 14.22
C LEU A 64 -5.93 39.40 13.49
N GLN A 65 -5.05 39.17 12.52
CA GLN A 65 -4.59 40.12 11.49
C GLN A 65 -3.60 41.21 11.93
N ARG A 66 -2.31 40.89 11.74
CA ARG A 66 -1.29 41.82 11.22
C ARG A 66 -0.12 41.02 10.64
N VAL A 67 -0.34 40.43 9.47
CA VAL A 67 0.77 40.04 8.60
C VAL A 67 1.21 41.32 7.89
N THR A 68 2.38 41.83 8.25
CA THR A 68 3.04 42.94 7.56
C THR A 68 3.42 42.52 6.15
N PRO A 69 3.26 43.38 5.12
CA PRO A 69 3.70 43.06 3.78
C PRO A 69 5.22 43.25 3.71
N LEU A 70 5.98 42.15 3.66
CA LEU A 70 7.35 42.21 3.16
C LEU A 70 7.27 42.54 1.67
N ARG A 71 7.59 43.79 1.35
CA ARG A 71 7.93 44.26 0.00
C ARG A 71 9.22 43.55 -0.43
N GLY A 72 9.07 42.31 -0.88
CA GLY A 72 10.11 41.52 -1.53
C GLY A 72 9.71 41.32 -2.98
N SER A 73 10.50 41.90 -3.87
CA SER A 73 10.41 41.82 -5.32
C SER A 73 9.93 40.46 -5.83
N SER A 74 8.89 40.52 -6.65
CA SER A 74 8.30 39.47 -7.44
C SER A 74 9.33 38.65 -8.22
N SER A 75 9.61 37.43 -7.77
CA SER A 75 9.79 36.27 -8.66
C SER A 75 9.87 34.96 -7.86
N ASN A 76 8.96 34.72 -6.91
CA ASN A 76 8.65 33.33 -6.51
C ASN A 76 7.70 32.73 -7.54
N ARG A 77 8.22 32.50 -8.76
CA ARG A 77 7.75 31.36 -9.54
C ARG A 77 8.20 30.15 -8.75
N VAL A 78 7.32 29.61 -7.91
CA VAL A 78 7.32 28.16 -7.66
C VAL A 78 7.16 27.56 -9.04
N GLY A 79 8.28 27.31 -9.69
CA GLY A 79 8.32 26.63 -10.95
C GLY A 79 7.73 25.26 -10.68
N TYR A 80 6.47 25.07 -11.05
CA TYR A 80 6.08 23.77 -11.54
C TYR A 80 7.07 23.46 -12.64
N VAL A 81 8.07 22.66 -12.31
CA VAL A 81 8.86 21.99 -13.32
C VAL A 81 7.82 21.26 -14.12
N SER A 82 7.52 21.77 -15.31
CA SER A 82 6.93 20.98 -16.38
C SER A 82 7.95 19.88 -16.63
N VAL A 83 7.84 18.80 -15.86
CA VAL A 83 8.59 17.58 -16.12
C VAL A 83 8.05 17.15 -17.47
N ALA A 84 8.90 17.21 -18.50
CA ALA A 84 8.64 16.57 -19.78
C ALA A 84 7.99 15.22 -19.49
N GLY A 85 6.79 15.02 -20.06
CA GLY A 85 5.72 14.12 -19.61
C GLY A 85 6.15 12.94 -18.74
N MET A 86 5.46 12.78 -17.59
CA MET A 86 5.59 11.60 -16.73
C MET A 86 5.57 10.32 -17.59
N ARG A 87 6.64 9.52 -17.50
CA ARG A 87 6.78 8.22 -18.16
C ARG A 87 6.20 7.11 -17.29
N ASP A 88 4.95 7.31 -16.88
CA ASP A 88 4.22 6.40 -16.00
C ASP A 88 4.09 5.01 -16.61
N LYS A 89 3.78 4.91 -17.90
CA LYS A 89 3.64 3.63 -18.62
C LYS A 89 4.94 2.83 -18.61
N GLU A 90 6.07 3.48 -18.90
CA GLU A 90 7.40 2.82 -18.87
C GLU A 90 7.78 2.42 -17.44
N LEU A 91 7.52 3.28 -16.46
CA LEU A 91 7.75 2.98 -15.05
C LEU A 91 6.96 1.74 -14.62
N TYR A 92 5.65 1.72 -14.87
CA TYR A 92 4.79 0.59 -14.51
C TYR A 92 5.16 -0.68 -15.29
N ALA A 93 5.51 -0.57 -16.58
CA ALA A 93 5.99 -1.71 -17.35
C ALA A 93 7.26 -2.33 -16.73
N GLN A 94 8.19 -1.49 -16.26
CA GLN A 94 9.43 -1.93 -15.65
C GLN A 94 9.22 -2.57 -14.27
N ILE A 95 8.51 -1.90 -13.35
CA ILE A 95 8.34 -2.41 -11.97
C ILE A 95 7.44 -3.65 -11.91
N LEU A 96 6.45 -3.76 -12.80
CA LEU A 96 5.57 -4.92 -12.88
C LEU A 96 6.22 -6.08 -13.65
N GLY A 97 7.39 -5.86 -14.25
CA GLY A 97 8.06 -6.84 -15.11
C GLY A 97 7.23 -7.20 -16.34
N ILE A 98 6.42 -6.27 -16.85
CA ILE A 98 5.61 -6.49 -18.05
C ILE A 98 6.49 -6.21 -19.28
N HIS A 99 6.96 -7.29 -19.90
CA HIS A 99 7.80 -7.24 -21.09
C HIS A 99 7.34 -8.30 -22.12
N LYS A 100 8.02 -8.35 -23.27
CA LYS A 100 7.74 -9.28 -24.39
C LYS A 100 6.40 -9.00 -25.06
N SER A 101 5.48 -9.96 -25.00
CA SER A 101 4.20 -10.00 -25.73
C SER A 101 3.12 -9.10 -25.15
N TRP A 102 3.38 -8.45 -24.02
CA TRP A 102 2.48 -7.54 -23.33
C TRP A 102 3.12 -6.14 -23.20
N ARG A 103 2.29 -5.11 -23.08
CA ARG A 103 2.70 -3.74 -22.78
C ARG A 103 1.66 -3.08 -21.87
N VAL A 104 2.10 -2.08 -21.10
CA VAL A 104 1.20 -1.18 -20.40
C VAL A 104 0.62 -0.22 -21.42
N ALA A 105 -0.69 -0.26 -21.62
CA ALA A 105 -1.42 0.62 -22.52
C ALA A 105 -1.71 1.96 -21.86
N ASP A 106 -2.11 1.92 -20.59
CA ASP A 106 -2.47 3.12 -19.83
C ASP A 106 -2.37 2.91 -18.33
N VAL A 107 -2.32 4.02 -17.59
CA VAL A 107 -2.29 4.04 -16.13
C VAL A 107 -3.25 5.13 -15.64
N GLU A 108 -4.26 4.73 -14.87
CA GLU A 108 -5.24 5.65 -14.29
C GLU A 108 -5.15 5.65 -12.76
N LEU A 109 -4.89 6.82 -12.18
CA LEU A 109 -4.96 7.02 -10.74
C LEU A 109 -6.38 7.41 -10.32
N LYS A 110 -7.06 6.51 -9.62
CA LYS A 110 -8.40 6.73 -9.05
C LYS A 110 -8.28 7.17 -7.59
N GLN A 111 -8.01 8.46 -7.40
CA GLN A 111 -7.86 9.05 -6.06
C GLN A 111 -9.05 8.81 -5.12
N PRO A 112 -10.33 8.90 -5.57
CA PRO A 112 -11.47 8.72 -4.67
C PRO A 112 -11.57 7.31 -4.07
N THR A 113 -11.14 6.29 -4.81
CA THR A 113 -11.18 4.90 -4.37
C THR A 113 -9.86 4.42 -3.78
N GLY A 114 -8.80 5.22 -3.87
CA GLY A 114 -7.46 4.81 -3.43
C GLY A 114 -6.86 3.71 -4.31
N GLU A 115 -7.13 3.74 -5.62
CA GLU A 115 -6.66 2.71 -6.55
C GLU A 115 -5.83 3.29 -7.69
N VAL A 116 -4.88 2.50 -8.19
CA VAL A 116 -4.23 2.72 -9.49
C VAL A 116 -4.60 1.57 -10.41
N GLU A 117 -5.29 1.87 -11.50
CA GLU A 117 -5.58 0.90 -12.55
C GLU A 117 -4.50 0.94 -13.61
N VAL A 118 -3.82 -0.18 -13.82
CA VAL A 118 -2.82 -0.33 -14.87
C VAL A 118 -3.44 -1.19 -15.96
N PHE A 119 -3.69 -0.57 -17.11
CA PHE A 119 -4.24 -1.24 -18.29
C PHE A 119 -3.11 -1.91 -19.05
N VAL A 120 -3.22 -3.22 -19.22
CA VAL A 120 -2.21 -4.05 -19.89
C VAL A 120 -2.84 -4.72 -21.09
N GLU A 121 -2.17 -4.65 -22.22
CA GLU A 121 -2.64 -5.27 -23.45
C GLU A 121 -1.55 -6.10 -24.11
N ARG A 122 -1.98 -7.04 -24.95
CA ARG A 122 -1.04 -7.77 -25.79
C ARG A 122 -0.58 -6.91 -26.94
N LYS A 123 0.71 -7.00 -27.25
CA LYS A 123 1.26 -6.40 -28.47
C LYS A 123 0.61 -7.02 -29.71
N PRO A 124 0.38 -6.22 -30.77
CA PRO A 124 -0.12 -6.74 -32.04
C PRO A 124 0.90 -7.71 -32.67
N GLY A 125 0.42 -8.63 -33.50
CA GLY A 125 1.26 -9.59 -34.22
C GLY A 125 1.79 -10.77 -33.40
N VAL A 126 1.48 -10.87 -32.10
CA VAL A 126 1.86 -12.03 -31.29
C VAL A 126 0.97 -13.23 -31.63
N GLN A 127 1.58 -14.34 -32.08
CA GLN A 127 0.88 -15.59 -32.35
C GLN A 127 0.10 -16.07 -31.12
N GLN A 128 -1.10 -16.59 -31.37
CA GLN A 128 -2.00 -17.11 -30.36
C GLN A 128 -1.74 -18.61 -30.21
N THR A 129 -1.47 -19.08 -28.99
CA THR A 129 -1.23 -20.50 -28.70
C THR A 129 -2.18 -21.00 -27.63
N CYS A 130 -2.55 -22.27 -27.71
CA CYS A 130 -3.32 -22.92 -26.66
C CYS A 130 -2.48 -23.00 -25.36
N PRO A 131 -2.96 -22.52 -24.21
CA PRO A 131 -2.22 -22.59 -22.94
C PRO A 131 -2.06 -24.03 -22.40
N ILE A 132 -2.75 -25.02 -22.99
CA ILE A 132 -2.74 -26.42 -22.54
C ILE A 132 -1.78 -27.26 -23.40
N CYS A 133 -1.91 -27.26 -24.73
CA CYS A 133 -1.01 -28.01 -25.62
C CYS A 133 0.11 -27.20 -26.28
N GLY A 134 0.06 -25.87 -26.26
CA GLY A 134 1.04 -25.02 -26.94
C GLY A 134 0.80 -24.83 -28.45
N ASP A 135 -0.12 -25.58 -29.06
CA ASP A 135 -0.39 -25.51 -30.50
C ASP A 135 -0.91 -24.11 -30.92
N ALA A 136 -0.47 -23.63 -32.09
CA ALA A 136 -1.01 -22.43 -32.72
C ALA A 136 -2.53 -22.55 -32.90
N SER A 137 -3.26 -21.56 -32.41
CA SER A 137 -4.73 -21.58 -32.37
C SER A 137 -5.28 -20.26 -32.90
N SER A 138 -6.43 -20.30 -33.56
CA SER A 138 -7.09 -19.06 -34.01
C SER A 138 -7.64 -18.27 -32.82
N GLY A 139 -7.66 -16.95 -32.94
CA GLY A 139 -8.35 -16.09 -31.98
C GLY A 139 -9.86 -16.35 -32.03
N TYR A 140 -10.51 -16.34 -30.86
CA TYR A 140 -11.95 -16.49 -30.73
C TYR A 140 -12.58 -15.15 -30.34
N ASP A 141 -12.38 -14.70 -29.10
CA ASP A 141 -12.79 -13.39 -28.61
C ASP A 141 -11.81 -12.89 -27.55
N LYS A 142 -12.12 -11.77 -26.88
CA LYS A 142 -11.36 -11.26 -25.74
C LYS A 142 -12.31 -11.02 -24.58
N ARG A 143 -11.84 -11.24 -23.35
CA ARG A 143 -12.57 -10.89 -22.13
C ARG A 143 -11.70 -10.05 -21.22
N GLN A 144 -12.27 -8.92 -20.78
CA GLN A 144 -11.63 -8.09 -19.78
C GLN A 144 -11.55 -8.83 -18.45
N ARG A 145 -10.38 -8.80 -17.84
CA ARG A 145 -10.12 -9.36 -16.51
C ARG A 145 -9.36 -8.37 -15.67
N ARG A 146 -9.59 -8.45 -14.36
CA ARG A 146 -8.99 -7.60 -13.34
C ARG A 146 -8.25 -8.47 -12.33
N TRP A 147 -7.05 -8.05 -11.94
CA TRP A 147 -6.29 -8.69 -10.87
C TRP A 147 -5.81 -7.67 -9.87
N ARG A 148 -5.95 -8.00 -8.59
CA ARG A 148 -5.30 -7.26 -7.51
C ARG A 148 -3.80 -7.60 -7.49
N HIS A 149 -2.97 -6.57 -7.58
CA HIS A 149 -1.51 -6.65 -7.47
C HIS A 149 -1.03 -6.09 -6.11
N LEU A 150 0.28 -6.08 -5.88
CA LEU A 150 0.90 -5.38 -4.74
C LEU A 150 0.57 -3.88 -4.79
N ASP A 151 0.54 -3.25 -3.62
CA ASP A 151 0.28 -1.81 -3.51
C ASP A 151 1.40 -0.97 -4.10
N THR A 152 1.01 0.09 -4.80
CA THR A 152 1.93 1.17 -5.16
C THR A 152 1.71 2.31 -4.19
N CYS A 153 2.66 2.49 -3.26
CA CYS A 153 2.55 3.44 -2.17
C CYS A 153 1.26 3.18 -1.35
N GLN A 154 0.42 4.20 -1.16
CA GLN A 154 -0.87 4.10 -0.47
C GLN A 154 -2.02 3.59 -1.35
N TYR A 155 -1.77 3.26 -2.62
CA TYR A 155 -2.82 2.93 -3.58
C TYR A 155 -2.85 1.45 -3.92
N LYS A 156 -4.07 0.90 -3.99
CA LYS A 156 -4.32 -0.45 -4.49
C LYS A 156 -4.07 -0.55 -5.98
N THR A 157 -3.08 -1.33 -6.38
CA THR A 157 -2.82 -1.55 -7.80
C THR A 157 -3.71 -2.67 -8.35
N ILE A 158 -4.50 -2.32 -9.37
CA ILE A 158 -5.35 -3.24 -10.12
C ILE A 158 -4.84 -3.36 -11.54
N LEU A 159 -4.44 -4.56 -11.94
CA LEU A 159 -4.10 -4.88 -13.32
C LEU A 159 -5.38 -5.15 -14.09
N VAL A 160 -5.62 -4.44 -15.17
CA VAL A 160 -6.77 -4.62 -16.06
C VAL A 160 -6.25 -5.06 -17.42
N ALA A 161 -6.73 -6.18 -17.96
CA ALA A 161 -6.32 -6.61 -19.29
C ALA A 161 -7.44 -7.32 -20.06
N ASP A 162 -7.49 -7.07 -21.36
CA ASP A 162 -8.31 -7.85 -22.29
C ASP A 162 -7.57 -9.13 -22.69
N VAL A 163 -7.96 -10.23 -22.04
CA VAL A 163 -7.32 -11.53 -22.28
C VAL A 163 -7.99 -12.23 -23.46
N PRO A 164 -7.25 -12.58 -24.51
CA PRO A 164 -7.82 -13.33 -25.62
C PRO A 164 -8.15 -14.76 -25.21
N ARG A 165 -9.27 -15.25 -25.74
CA ARG A 165 -9.59 -16.67 -25.81
C ARG A 165 -9.30 -17.18 -27.21
N VAL A 166 -8.81 -18.40 -27.29
CA VAL A 166 -8.39 -19.04 -28.53
C VAL A 166 -9.21 -20.31 -28.74
N GLN A 167 -9.53 -20.62 -29.99
CA GLN A 167 -10.20 -21.86 -30.36
C GLN A 167 -9.14 -22.93 -30.66
N CYS A 168 -8.87 -23.79 -29.67
CA CYS A 168 -8.02 -24.96 -29.86
C CYS A 168 -8.85 -26.12 -30.42
N LYS A 169 -8.33 -26.83 -31.42
CA LYS A 169 -8.98 -28.03 -31.99
C LYS A 169 -9.15 -29.16 -30.97
N LYS A 170 -8.24 -29.28 -29.99
CA LYS A 170 -8.22 -30.34 -28.97
C LYS A 170 -8.98 -29.96 -27.69
N HIS A 171 -8.86 -28.70 -27.26
CA HIS A 171 -9.34 -28.23 -25.95
C HIS A 171 -10.53 -27.26 -26.02
N GLY A 172 -11.04 -26.96 -27.21
CA GLY A 172 -12.12 -25.99 -27.41
C GLY A 172 -11.67 -24.54 -27.16
N VAL A 173 -12.61 -23.70 -26.71
CA VAL A 173 -12.35 -22.29 -26.39
C VAL A 173 -11.64 -22.18 -25.04
N VAL A 174 -10.37 -21.76 -25.06
CA VAL A 174 -9.55 -21.63 -23.86
C VAL A 174 -8.94 -20.23 -23.76
N MET A 175 -8.83 -19.70 -22.54
CA MET A 175 -8.28 -18.37 -22.28
C MET A 175 -6.77 -18.41 -22.19
N VAL A 176 -6.07 -17.53 -22.91
CA VAL A 176 -4.60 -17.42 -22.85
C VAL A 176 -4.16 -17.07 -21.44
N LYS A 177 -3.03 -17.66 -21.00
CA LYS A 177 -2.48 -17.41 -19.67
C LYS A 177 -1.95 -15.98 -19.55
N ALA A 178 -2.41 -15.26 -18.51
CA ALA A 178 -1.78 -14.00 -18.11
C ALA A 178 -0.47 -14.31 -17.36
N PRO A 179 0.68 -13.71 -17.73
CA PRO A 179 1.96 -14.11 -17.17
C PRO A 179 2.11 -13.76 -15.67
N TRP A 180 1.39 -12.76 -15.19
CA TRP A 180 1.42 -12.30 -13.80
C TRP A 180 0.42 -13.01 -12.88
N ALA A 181 -0.44 -13.90 -13.38
CA ALA A 181 -1.50 -14.52 -12.58
C ALA A 181 -1.67 -16.02 -12.87
N GLU A 182 -2.06 -16.77 -11.86
CA GLU A 182 -2.47 -18.16 -12.06
C GLU A 182 -3.82 -18.25 -12.78
N PRO A 183 -4.06 -19.33 -13.57
CA PRO A 183 -5.35 -19.58 -14.18
C PRO A 183 -6.48 -19.51 -13.15
N GLY A 184 -7.52 -18.73 -13.47
CA GLY A 184 -8.69 -18.54 -12.60
C GLY A 184 -8.48 -17.59 -11.41
N SER A 185 -7.25 -17.21 -11.05
CA SER A 185 -7.04 -16.27 -9.94
C SER A 185 -7.50 -14.86 -10.29
N ARG A 186 -7.91 -14.12 -9.27
CA ARG A 186 -8.18 -12.65 -9.29
C ARG A 186 -7.03 -11.86 -8.69
N PHE A 187 -5.92 -12.53 -8.37
CA PHE A 187 -4.74 -11.95 -7.76
C PHE A 187 -3.53 -12.25 -8.63
N SER A 188 -2.56 -11.34 -8.63
CA SER A 188 -1.26 -11.63 -9.21
C SER A 188 -0.49 -12.65 -8.36
N VAL A 189 0.44 -13.39 -8.98
CA VAL A 189 1.30 -14.36 -8.28
C VAL A 189 2.10 -13.69 -7.17
N LEU A 190 2.61 -12.47 -7.40
CA LEU A 190 3.35 -11.70 -6.38
C LEU A 190 2.46 -11.31 -5.19
N PHE A 191 1.22 -10.91 -5.45
CA PHE A 191 0.26 -10.63 -4.37
C PHE A 191 -0.08 -11.90 -3.59
N GLU A 192 -0.30 -13.03 -4.27
CA GLU A 192 -0.51 -14.32 -3.57
C GLU A 192 0.68 -14.69 -2.70
N ALA A 193 1.91 -14.45 -3.15
CA ALA A 193 3.11 -14.70 -2.36
C ALA A 193 3.17 -13.81 -1.11
N LEU A 194 2.82 -12.53 -1.22
CA LEU A 194 2.71 -11.62 -0.07
C LEU A 194 1.69 -12.15 0.96
N VAL A 195 0.51 -12.57 0.51
CA VAL A 195 -0.54 -13.12 1.39
C VAL A 195 -0.03 -14.36 2.13
N ILE A 196 0.62 -15.29 1.42
CA ILE A 196 1.16 -16.50 2.05
C ILE A 196 2.26 -16.16 3.07
N ASN A 197 3.11 -15.18 2.79
CA ASN A 197 4.12 -14.74 3.75
C ASN A 197 3.46 -14.17 5.02
N TRP A 198 2.44 -13.32 4.88
CA TRP A 198 1.70 -12.80 6.03
C TRP A 198 0.98 -13.89 6.82
N LEU A 199 0.42 -14.90 6.15
CA LEU A 199 -0.25 -16.03 6.82
C LEU A 199 0.71 -16.92 7.62
N LYS A 200 2.02 -16.85 7.37
CA LYS A 200 3.03 -17.53 8.20
C LYS A 200 3.34 -16.78 9.49
N GLU A 201 3.21 -15.46 9.47
CA GLU A 201 3.61 -14.59 10.59
C GLU A 201 2.44 -14.12 11.46
N ALA A 202 1.21 -14.13 10.92
CA ALA A 202 0.05 -13.54 11.58
C ALA A 202 -1.22 -14.38 11.45
N SER A 203 -2.18 -14.12 12.34
CA SER A 203 -3.49 -14.80 12.29
C SER A 203 -4.27 -14.42 11.04
N THR A 204 -5.12 -15.34 10.57
CA THR A 204 -5.96 -15.13 9.38
C THR A 204 -6.84 -13.88 9.48
N GLN A 205 -7.31 -13.52 10.68
CA GLN A 205 -8.06 -12.29 10.91
C GLN A 205 -7.20 -11.03 10.79
N ALA A 206 -5.97 -11.06 11.28
CA ALA A 206 -5.03 -9.95 11.13
C ALA A 206 -4.68 -9.73 9.64
N VAL A 207 -4.39 -10.82 8.91
CA VAL A 207 -4.12 -10.76 7.46
C VAL A 207 -5.33 -10.26 6.68
N SER A 208 -6.53 -10.73 7.01
CA SER A 208 -7.79 -10.28 6.41
C SER A 208 -7.99 -8.78 6.55
N ARG A 209 -7.76 -8.22 7.75
CA ARG A 209 -7.84 -6.76 7.99
C ARG A 209 -6.73 -5.99 7.30
N GLN A 210 -5.49 -6.48 7.37
CA GLN A 210 -4.32 -5.77 6.85
C GLN A 210 -4.30 -5.69 5.32
N LEU A 211 -4.72 -6.76 4.63
CA LEU A 211 -4.69 -6.85 3.17
C LEU A 211 -6.08 -6.68 2.53
N GLU A 212 -7.09 -6.44 3.36
CA GLU A 212 -8.50 -6.29 2.96
C GLU A 212 -9.02 -7.48 2.14
N LEU A 213 -8.79 -8.70 2.66
CA LEU A 213 -9.17 -9.94 1.99
C LEU A 213 -10.29 -10.65 2.71
N GLY A 214 -11.30 -11.07 1.96
CA GLY A 214 -12.32 -12.01 2.42
C GLY A 214 -11.78 -13.43 2.56
N TRP A 215 -12.42 -14.23 3.41
CA TRP A 215 -12.04 -15.64 3.67
C TRP A 215 -11.88 -16.47 2.40
N ASN A 216 -12.85 -16.43 1.48
CA ASN A 216 -12.80 -17.19 0.22
C ASN A 216 -11.60 -16.83 -0.67
N ALA A 217 -11.15 -15.56 -0.62
CA ALA A 217 -9.96 -15.15 -1.34
C ALA A 217 -8.70 -15.78 -0.73
N MET A 218 -8.57 -15.70 0.61
CA MET A 218 -7.44 -16.30 1.32
C MET A 218 -7.40 -17.82 1.17
N ASP A 219 -8.52 -18.52 1.36
CA ASP A 219 -8.62 -19.98 1.16
C ASP A 219 -8.21 -20.37 -0.28
N GLY A 220 -8.72 -19.66 -1.28
CA GLY A 220 -8.32 -19.89 -2.67
C GLY A 220 -6.81 -19.72 -2.90
N ILE A 221 -6.20 -18.70 -2.29
CA ILE A 221 -4.75 -18.46 -2.36
C ILE A 221 -3.98 -19.59 -1.67
N MET A 222 -4.39 -19.98 -0.46
CA MET A 222 -3.78 -21.07 0.31
C MET A 222 -3.83 -22.39 -0.47
N ARG A 223 -4.99 -22.78 -1.01
CA ARG A 223 -5.13 -24.00 -1.82
C ARG A 223 -4.19 -24.00 -3.04
N ARG A 224 -4.09 -22.88 -3.75
CA ARG A 224 -3.15 -22.75 -4.88
C ARG A 224 -1.70 -22.84 -4.42
N ALA A 225 -1.35 -22.23 -3.29
CA ALA A 225 -0.01 -22.30 -2.73
C ALA A 225 0.38 -23.73 -2.33
N VAL A 226 -0.52 -24.46 -1.65
CA VAL A 226 -0.32 -25.88 -1.30
C VAL A 226 -0.17 -26.72 -2.57
N LYS A 227 -1.06 -26.56 -3.55
CA LYS A 227 -0.97 -27.28 -4.83
C LYS A 227 0.38 -27.05 -5.52
N ARG A 228 0.91 -25.81 -5.52
CA ARG A 228 2.24 -25.50 -6.06
C ARG A 228 3.37 -26.13 -5.24
N GLY A 229 3.23 -26.17 -3.92
CA GLY A 229 4.21 -26.76 -3.00
C GLY A 229 4.31 -28.27 -3.15
N MET A 230 3.19 -28.97 -3.34
CA MET A 230 3.14 -30.43 -3.53
C MET A 230 3.67 -30.88 -4.90
N ALA A 231 3.78 -29.99 -5.88
CA ALA A 231 4.28 -30.30 -7.22
C ALA A 231 5.82 -30.21 -7.33
N ARG A 232 6.52 -29.97 -6.23
CA ARG A 232 7.98 -29.84 -6.12
C ARG A 232 8.52 -31.00 -5.29
#